data_AF-A0A969WD70-F1
#
_entry.id   AF-A0A969WD70-F1
#
_cell.length_a   1.000
_cell.length_b   1.000
_cell.length_c   1.000
_cell.angle_alpha   90.00
_cell.angle_beta   90.00
_cell.angle_gamma   90.00
#
_symmetry.space_group_name_H-M   'P 1'
#
loop_
_entity.id
_entity.type
_entity.pdbx_description
1 polymer ?
#
loop_
_entity_poly.entity_id
_entity_poly.type
_entity_poly.pdbx_seq_one_letter_code
_entity_poly.pdbx_strand_id
1 'polypeptide(L)'
;MRSKAFALLISLLFVVGLSYFFHVPFVFGLLFLFLWPVVGMLITADDYMPGGWENPDGTTKTPWGRFLVFVALAGAVGAIIVLFPQLRVYGL
;
A
#
# COMPACT_ATOMS: atom_id res chain seq x y z
N MET A 1 1.96 8.35 -17.49
CA MET A 1 2.24 8.96 -16.17
C MET A 1 1.03 9.67 -15.54
N ARG A 2 0.20 10.41 -16.29
CA ARG A 2 -0.96 11.15 -15.74
C ARG A 2 -1.99 10.29 -14.96
N SER A 3 -2.22 9.04 -15.37
CA SER A 3 -3.24 8.17 -14.73
C SER A 3 -2.85 7.68 -13.32
N LYS A 4 -1.55 7.45 -13.04
CA LYS A 4 -1.12 6.92 -11.73
C LYS A 4 -1.20 7.98 -10.62
N ALA A 5 -0.80 9.21 -10.94
CA ALA A 5 -0.92 10.34 -10.01
C ALA A 5 -2.40 10.64 -9.72
N PHE A 6 -3.26 10.55 -10.73
CA PHE A 6 -4.69 10.70 -10.57
C PHE A 6 -5.31 9.61 -9.68
N ALA A 7 -4.95 8.35 -9.88
CA ALA A 7 -5.40 7.26 -9.02
C ALA A 7 -4.95 7.45 -7.56
N LEU A 8 -3.68 7.82 -7.34
CA LEU A 8 -3.15 8.12 -6.01
C LEU A 8 -3.93 9.27 -5.36
N LEU A 9 -4.19 10.35 -6.10
CA LEU A 9 -4.96 11.49 -5.62
C LEU A 9 -6.36 11.08 -5.19
N ILE A 10 -7.06 10.29 -6.02
CA ILE A 10 -8.40 9.78 -5.69
C ILE A 10 -8.34 8.93 -4.42
N SER A 11 -7.37 8.02 -4.30
CA SER A 11 -7.22 7.19 -3.10
C SER A 11 -6.95 8.03 -1.85
N LEU A 12 -6.13 9.07 -1.95
CA LEU A 12 -5.88 10.01 -0.85
C LEU A 12 -7.14 10.79 -0.47
N LEU A 13 -7.87 11.32 -1.46
CA LEU A 13 -9.15 12.01 -1.22
C LEU A 13 -10.17 11.09 -0.56
N PHE A 14 -10.20 9.81 -0.95
CA PHE A 14 -11.06 8.81 -0.33
C PHE A 14 -10.69 8.57 1.14
N VAL A 15 -9.40 8.41 1.45
CA VAL A 15 -8.93 8.26 2.84
C VAL A 15 -9.25 9.50 3.68
N VAL A 16 -9.03 10.71 3.13
CA VAL A 16 -9.40 11.96 3.80
C VAL A 16 -10.91 12.02 4.02
N GLY A 17 -11.72 11.64 3.02
CA GLY A 17 -13.17 11.57 3.12
C GLY A 17 -13.64 10.61 4.21
N LEU A 18 -13.07 9.39 4.28
CA LEU A 18 -13.38 8.44 5.35
C LEU A 18 -13.03 9.00 6.73
N SER A 19 -11.90 9.68 6.85
CA SER A 19 -11.49 10.27 8.13
C SER A 19 -12.37 11.44 8.54
N TYR A 20 -12.71 12.32 7.59
CA TYR A 20 -13.50 13.51 7.86
C TYR A 20 -14.98 13.20 8.11
N PHE A 21 -15.62 12.40 7.25
CA PHE A 21 -17.07 12.14 7.32
C PHE A 21 -17.44 11.00 8.26
N PHE A 22 -16.56 10.01 8.44
CA PHE A 22 -16.86 8.80 9.21
C PHE A 22 -15.97 8.62 10.44
N HIS A 23 -15.12 9.61 10.75
CA HIS A 23 -14.19 9.58 11.89
C HIS A 23 -13.29 8.34 11.94
N VAL A 24 -13.02 7.74 10.78
CA VAL A 24 -12.06 6.64 10.66
C VAL A 24 -10.66 7.22 10.94
N PRO A 25 -9.87 6.65 11.86
CA PRO A 25 -8.49 7.08 12.06
C PRO A 25 -7.73 7.07 10.73
N PHE A 26 -7.19 8.23 10.36
CA PHE A 26 -6.51 8.46 9.08
C PHE A 26 -5.44 7.40 8.82
N VAL A 27 -4.78 6.95 9.89
CA VAL A 27 -3.75 5.94 9.82
C VAL A 27 -4.21 4.59 9.27
N PHE A 28 -5.45 4.17 9.57
CA PHE A 28 -5.95 2.91 9.03
C PHE A 28 -6.17 3.02 7.52
N GLY A 29 -6.58 4.19 7.03
CA GLY A 29 -6.66 4.43 5.59
C GLY A 29 -5.30 4.43 4.90
N LEU A 30 -4.28 5.03 5.52
CA LEU A 30 -2.90 4.98 4.99
C LEU A 30 -2.32 3.56 4.99
N LEU A 31 -2.49 2.83 6.10
CA LEU A 31 -2.05 1.44 6.19
C LEU A 31 -2.75 0.59 5.14
N PHE A 32 -4.07 0.74 4.97
CA PHE A 32 -4.82 0.05 3.92
C PHE A 32 -4.27 0.40 2.53
N LEU A 33 -4.01 1.68 2.24
CA LEU A 33 -3.50 2.13 0.95
C LEU A 33 -2.15 1.51 0.59
N PHE A 34 -1.26 1.32 1.57
CA PHE A 34 0.06 0.73 1.35
C PHE A 34 0.09 -0.79 1.44
N LEU A 35 -0.75 -1.40 2.29
CA LEU A 35 -0.81 -2.85 2.43
C LEU A 35 -1.65 -3.52 1.34
N TRP A 36 -2.64 -2.83 0.77
CA TRP A 36 -3.49 -3.42 -0.27
C TRP A 36 -2.69 -3.90 -1.51
N PRO A 37 -1.75 -3.11 -2.07
CA PRO A 37 -0.88 -3.60 -3.14
C PRO A 37 0.05 -4.74 -2.71
N VAL A 38 0.48 -4.76 -1.44
CA VAL A 38 1.34 -5.83 -0.88
C VAL A 38 0.58 -7.14 -0.88
N VAL A 39 -0.66 -7.14 -0.37
CA VAL A 39 -1.53 -8.32 -0.37
C VAL A 39 -1.78 -8.80 -1.80
N GLY A 40 -2.09 -7.89 -2.73
CA GLY A 40 -2.26 -8.25 -4.14
C GLY A 40 -1.03 -8.94 -4.74
N MET A 41 0.17 -8.41 -4.48
CA MET A 41 1.43 -9.02 -4.96
C MET A 41 1.73 -10.38 -4.32
N LEU A 42 1.31 -10.60 -3.07
CA LEU A 42 1.45 -11.91 -2.41
C LEU A 42 0.49 -12.94 -2.99
N ILE A 43 -0.73 -12.53 -3.31
CA ILE A 43 -1.73 -13.40 -3.94
C ILE A 43 -1.25 -13.87 -5.31
N THR A 44 -0.62 -12.99 -6.09
CA THR A 44 -0.13 -13.30 -7.45
C THR A 44 1.36 -13.62 -7.48
N ALA A 45 1.95 -14.03 -6.35
CA ALA A 45 3.39 -14.27 -6.27
C ALA A 45 3.83 -15.50 -7.08
N ASP A 46 2.97 -16.51 -7.17
CA ASP A 46 3.20 -17.74 -7.93
C ASP A 46 3.12 -17.52 -9.44
N ASP A 47 2.32 -16.56 -9.91
CA ASP A 47 2.23 -16.18 -11.33
C ASP A 47 3.59 -15.75 -11.91
N TYR A 48 4.48 -15.22 -11.08
CA TYR A 48 5.83 -14.78 -11.46
C TYR A 48 6.89 -15.88 -11.40
N MET A 49 6.56 -17.08 -10.88
CA MET A 49 7.50 -18.20 -10.86
C MET A 49 7.66 -18.81 -12.27
N PRO A 50 8.81 -19.46 -12.58
CA PRO A 50 8.98 -20.12 -13.87
C PRO A 50 7.86 -21.14 -14.14
N GLY A 51 7.16 -20.98 -15.25
CA GLY A 51 5.98 -21.78 -15.62
C GLY A 51 4.66 -21.24 -15.09
N GLY A 52 4.67 -20.10 -14.39
CA GLY A 52 3.47 -19.37 -13.95
C GLY A 52 2.81 -18.58 -15.08
N TRP A 53 1.61 -18.05 -14.82
CA TRP A 53 0.81 -17.35 -15.83
C TRP A 53 1.53 -16.14 -16.42
N GLU A 54 2.18 -15.33 -15.57
CA GLU A 54 2.90 -14.13 -15.98
C GLU A 54 4.38 -14.41 -16.34
N ASN A 55 4.87 -15.62 -16.10
CA ASN A 55 6.26 -16.02 -16.39
C ASN A 55 6.39 -17.44 -16.98
N PRO A 56 5.73 -17.74 -18.13
CA PRO A 56 5.73 -19.08 -18.70
C PRO A 56 7.11 -19.53 -19.22
N ASP A 57 7.95 -18.57 -19.62
CA ASP A 57 9.31 -18.79 -20.13
C ASP A 57 10.40 -18.65 -19.05
N GLY A 58 10.04 -18.26 -17.83
CA GLY A 58 10.97 -18.11 -16.71
C GLY A 58 11.88 -16.88 -16.78
N THR A 59 11.68 -15.98 -17.75
CA THR A 59 12.54 -14.80 -17.95
C THR A 59 12.06 -13.53 -17.25
N THR A 60 10.78 -13.47 -16.89
CA THR A 60 10.18 -12.32 -16.20
C THR A 60 10.69 -12.24 -14.76
N LYS A 61 11.23 -11.06 -14.39
CA LYS A 61 11.65 -10.80 -13.00
C LYS A 61 10.45 -10.40 -12.16
N THR A 62 10.25 -11.09 -11.04
CA THR A 62 9.24 -10.73 -10.04
C THR A 62 9.48 -9.30 -9.51
N PRO A 63 8.44 -8.46 -9.36
CA PRO A 63 8.59 -7.05 -8.99
C PRO A 63 8.85 -6.80 -7.49
N TRP A 64 9.73 -7.59 -6.85
CA TRP A 64 10.02 -7.52 -5.41
C TRP A 64 10.48 -6.15 -4.93
N GLY A 65 11.17 -5.37 -5.77
CA GLY A 65 11.55 -3.99 -5.42
C GLY A 65 10.34 -3.11 -5.13
N ARG A 66 9.24 -3.27 -5.90
CA ARG A 66 8.00 -2.53 -5.67
C ARG A 66 7.27 -3.02 -4.42
N PHE A 67 7.29 -4.33 -4.17
CA PHE A 67 6.77 -4.92 -2.94
C PHE A 67 7.47 -4.32 -1.70
N LEU A 68 8.80 -4.29 -1.71
CA LEU A 68 9.59 -3.73 -0.60
C LEU A 68 9.30 -2.25 -0.36
N VAL A 69 9.06 -1.45 -1.42
CA VAL A 69 8.67 -0.04 -1.27
C VAL A 69 7.35 0.09 -0.51
N PHE A 70 6.33 -0.69 -0.86
CA PHE A 70 5.04 -0.61 -0.17
C PHE A 70 5.12 -1.12 1.28
N VAL A 71 5.87 -2.19 1.53
CA VAL A 71 6.13 -2.69 2.89
C VAL A 71 6.87 -1.64 3.71
N ALA A 72 7.88 -0.98 3.14
CA ALA A 72 8.62 0.09 3.81
C ALA A 72 7.73 1.30 4.13
N LEU A 73 6.84 1.70 3.20
CA LEU A 73 5.88 2.78 3.44
C LEU A 73 4.89 2.42 4.56
N ALA A 74 4.32 1.21 4.53
CA ALA A 74 3.44 0.74 5.59
C ALA A 74 4.16 0.65 6.94
N GLY A 75 5.40 0.14 6.93
CA GLY A 75 6.26 0.07 8.11
C GLY A 75 6.63 1.45 8.67
N ALA A 76 6.89 2.43 7.81
CA ALA A 76 7.16 3.81 8.20
C ALA A 76 5.94 4.46 8.86
N VAL A 77 4.74 4.26 8.29
CA VAL A 77 3.49 4.71 8.92
C VAL A 77 3.35 4.06 10.29
N GLY A 78 3.47 2.72 10.39
CA GLY A 78 3.37 2.00 11.67
C GLY A 78 4.41 2.49 12.70
N ALA A 79 5.64 2.71 12.28
CA ALA A 79 6.71 3.23 13.14
C ALA A 79 6.38 4.63 13.67
N ILE A 80 5.81 5.52 12.85
CA ILE A 80 5.39 6.86 13.29
C ILE A 80 4.36 6.77 14.42
N ILE A 81 3.36 5.88 14.33
CA ILE A 81 2.34 5.70 15.38
C ILE A 81 2.95 5.23 16.70
N VAL A 82 3.92 4.32 16.61
CA VAL A 82 4.57 3.70 17.77
C VAL A 82 5.53 4.69 18.44
N LEU A 83 6.32 5.40 17.64
CA LEU A 83 7.35 6.34 18.12
C LEU A 83 6.76 7.68 18.56
N PHE A 84 5.64 8.11 17.99
CA PHE A 84 5.01 9.41 18.25
C PHE A 84 3.53 9.23 18.65
N PRO A 85 3.24 8.61 19.79
CA PRO A 85 1.86 8.31 20.22
C PRO A 85 1.00 9.58 20.41
N GLN A 86 1.61 10.75 20.62
CA GLN A 86 0.91 12.04 20.66
C GLN A 86 0.17 12.37 19.35
N LEU A 87 0.56 11.78 18.22
CA LEU A 87 -0.09 11.99 16.93
C LEU A 87 -1.47 11.31 16.84
N ARG A 88 -1.80 10.40 17.76
CA ARG A 88 -3.11 9.71 17.84
C ARG A 88 -4.27 10.67 18.03
N VAL A 89 -4.03 11.83 18.64
CA VAL A 89 -5.03 12.90 18.79
C VAL A 89 -5.51 13.42 17.43
N TYR A 90 -4.68 13.31 16.40
CA TYR A 90 -5.01 13.70 15.02
C TYR A 90 -5.48 12.53 14.16
N GLY A 91 -5.73 11.36 14.76
CA GLY A 91 -6.10 10.14 14.03
C GLY A 91 -4.92 9.44 13.34
N LEU A 92 -3.68 9.74 13.77
CA LEU A 92 -2.44 9.06 13.37
C LEU A 92 -2.03 7.97 14.37
#